data_AF-A0A812V9R6-F1
#
_entry.id   AF-A0A812V9R6-F1
#
_cell.length_a   1.000
_cell.length_b   1.000
_cell.length_c   1.000
_cell.angle_alpha   90.00
_cell.angle_beta   90.00
_cell.angle_gamma   90.00
#
_symmetry.space_group_name_H-M   'P 1'
#
loop_
_entity.id
_entity.type
_entity.pdbx_description
1 polymer ?
#
loop_
_entity_poly.entity_id
_entity_poly.type
_entity_poly.pdbx_seq_one_letter_code
_entity_poly.pdbx_strand_id
1 'polypeptide(L)'
;MDGSDKFNYQAEIPGPPIIDIEADASKPVSRRRPTKRERMLHVSLACCMFPLLMLATTVLLFLMLTFVWKGNIDIVAHASVVITLLLLTLVPCHLSCAGRCGIRSRLWRYVFTGAPLFALVAFIGFFLGLFYSTEEVLLKISYDASQPVLVVGTGPSGLSAAWMLAKSGRKVVLLEATDDIGGHSKTWVEPTEQGDFPVDIGYIFNNVNYHHYINFTNYFGYPRVDTALNTSGAFNGRYWDNVHAERGVFGEDLEAEVDRFLELVKQPDDTLRYLTPLGAFLWWHGFSDDFYSLCLSSILSVLFVTKMGATRQCAQCTLNYFRTGDGFSHLRYERPMVQNSPKGSQFMWRDIIADANATGLLEIQLNSKVERLERVDDMWSAVLADGRRLAKFQDVILAIPASESGRIVPNPWHKFVLNQIDYITTFLTFHTDAEATVAKSHFAPAAGSPVLYFVDDDAMTGKIGQIFGDQDSDLLLTVHGDRNLINSSKVKTQYAWSHHFFSLWEIAIARKFVPMFNSKNGVHLAGDWIYGVGHNDAIRSGIAAACTAGLSKELPSSDPAGQLYSNFISDVCQTEFAALS
;
A
#
# COMPACT_ATOMS: atom_id res chain seq x y z
N MET A 1 -49.46 42.25 5.47
CA MET A 1 -50.00 40.94 5.88
C MET A 1 -48.79 40.03 5.95
N ASP A 2 -47.91 40.23 6.93
CA ASP A 2 -48.07 39.97 8.37
C ASP A 2 -48.24 38.47 8.66
N GLY A 3 -47.39 37.94 9.55
CA GLY A 3 -47.38 36.52 9.90
C GLY A 3 -46.00 35.92 10.14
N SER A 4 -45.23 36.52 11.04
CA SER A 4 -44.06 35.89 11.65
C SER A 4 -44.49 35.07 12.87
N ASP A 5 -44.69 33.77 12.72
CA ASP A 5 -44.90 32.84 13.83
C ASP A 5 -43.80 31.78 13.86
N LYS A 6 -42.76 32.05 14.66
CA LYS A 6 -41.82 31.03 15.14
C LYS A 6 -42.47 30.33 16.33
N PHE A 7 -43.03 29.15 16.09
CA PHE A 7 -43.49 28.28 17.17
C PHE A 7 -42.30 27.64 17.88
N ASN A 8 -42.20 28.00 19.15
CA ASN A 8 -41.28 27.54 20.16
C ASN A 8 -41.80 26.19 20.71
N TYR A 9 -41.05 25.11 20.55
CA TYR A 9 -41.26 23.87 21.29
C TYR A 9 -39.91 23.39 21.84
N GLN A 10 -39.54 23.95 23.00
CA GLN A 10 -38.61 23.30 23.92
C GLN A 10 -39.39 22.19 24.63
N ALA A 11 -39.10 20.93 24.26
CA ALA A 11 -39.45 19.79 25.09
C ALA A 11 -38.31 19.56 26.09
N GLU A 12 -38.56 19.95 27.34
CA GLU A 12 -37.70 19.66 28.48
C GLU A 12 -37.65 18.15 28.72
N ILE A 13 -36.47 17.55 28.53
CA ILE A 13 -36.16 16.23 29.08
C ILE A 13 -35.62 16.47 30.50
N PRO A 14 -36.22 15.91 31.56
CA PRO A 14 -35.73 16.11 32.92
C PRO A 14 -34.36 15.45 33.07
N GLY A 15 -33.33 16.27 33.28
CA GLY A 15 -32.01 15.80 33.68
C GLY A 15 -32.05 15.11 35.04
N PRO A 16 -31.15 14.17 35.33
CA PRO A 16 -31.07 13.53 36.64
C PRO A 16 -30.77 14.58 37.73
N PRO A 17 -31.21 14.36 38.98
CA PRO A 17 -31.02 15.33 40.04
C PRO A 17 -29.54 15.65 40.24
N ILE A 18 -29.20 16.93 40.13
CA ILE A 18 -27.90 17.47 40.54
C ILE A 18 -27.85 17.31 42.05
N ILE A 19 -27.06 16.33 42.51
CA ILE A 19 -26.66 16.25 43.90
C ILE A 19 -25.51 17.24 44.04
N ASP A 20 -25.79 18.40 44.64
CA ASP A 20 -24.76 19.31 45.13
C ASP A 20 -23.94 18.58 46.21
N ILE A 21 -22.78 18.09 45.81
CA ILE A 21 -21.74 17.70 46.74
C ILE A 21 -20.73 18.85 46.71
N GLU A 22 -20.89 19.81 47.62
CA GLU A 22 -19.78 20.66 48.05
C GLU A 22 -18.67 19.73 48.59
N ALA A 23 -17.71 19.43 47.73
CA ALA A 23 -16.49 18.75 48.13
C ALA A 23 -15.56 19.77 48.79
N ASP A 24 -15.62 19.84 50.12
CA ASP A 24 -14.57 20.40 50.97
C ASP A 24 -13.24 19.68 50.63
N ALA A 25 -12.40 20.34 49.83
CA ALA A 25 -11.14 19.83 49.31
C ALA A 25 -10.00 19.81 50.36
N SER A 26 -10.31 19.64 51.64
CA SER A 26 -9.31 19.69 52.72
C SER A 26 -9.28 18.48 53.67
N LYS A 27 -10.00 17.38 53.41
CA LYS A 27 -9.92 16.15 54.25
C LYS A 27 -9.70 14.86 53.46
N PRO A 28 -8.69 14.03 53.81
CA PRO A 28 -8.43 12.77 53.12
C PRO A 28 -9.52 11.73 53.46
N VAL A 29 -10.24 11.26 52.44
CA VAL A 29 -11.19 10.14 52.53
C VAL A 29 -10.40 8.85 52.81
N SER A 30 -10.52 8.30 54.03
CA SER A 30 -9.89 7.03 54.37
C SER A 30 -10.59 5.87 53.67
N ARG A 31 -10.01 5.35 52.58
CA ARG A 31 -10.45 4.07 51.98
C ARG A 31 -10.28 2.95 53.01
N ARG A 32 -11.40 2.34 53.43
CA ARG A 32 -11.41 1.19 54.35
C ARG A 32 -10.61 0.05 53.71
N ARG A 33 -9.51 -0.38 54.35
CA ARG A 33 -8.71 -1.51 53.89
C ARG A 33 -9.54 -2.79 54.01
N PRO A 34 -9.60 -3.64 52.95
CA PRO A 34 -10.32 -4.91 53.02
C PRO A 34 -9.76 -5.78 54.13
N THR A 35 -10.63 -6.49 54.83
CA THR A 35 -10.26 -7.32 55.99
C THR A 35 -9.36 -8.47 55.54
N LYS A 36 -8.56 -9.03 56.47
CA LYS A 36 -7.63 -10.14 56.17
C LYS A 36 -8.38 -11.37 55.61
N ARG A 37 -9.64 -11.56 55.99
CA ARG A 37 -10.51 -12.66 55.56
C ARG A 37 -11.03 -12.47 54.13
N GLU A 38 -11.45 -11.26 53.76
CA GLU A 38 -11.86 -10.92 52.38
C GLU A 38 -10.70 -11.00 51.39
N ARG A 39 -9.49 -10.60 51.80
CA ARG A 39 -8.27 -10.79 50.99
C ARG A 39 -7.92 -12.26 50.77
N MET A 40 -8.11 -13.11 51.78
CA MET A 40 -7.86 -14.55 51.64
C MET A 40 -8.92 -15.23 50.77
N LEU A 41 -10.19 -14.83 50.83
CA LEU A 41 -11.25 -15.40 50.00
C LEU A 41 -11.06 -15.11 48.50
N HIS A 42 -10.71 -13.87 48.14
CA HIS A 42 -10.41 -13.51 46.74
C HIS A 42 -9.16 -14.22 46.19
N VAL A 43 -8.15 -14.46 47.04
CA VAL A 43 -6.95 -15.21 46.65
C VAL A 43 -7.26 -16.70 46.46
N SER A 44 -8.11 -17.31 47.30
CA SER A 44 -8.51 -18.71 47.15
C SER A 44 -9.34 -18.98 45.90
N LEU A 45 -10.30 -18.12 45.54
CA LEU A 45 -11.09 -18.29 44.30
C LEU A 45 -10.22 -18.16 43.04
N ALA A 46 -9.30 -17.19 43.01
CA ALA A 46 -8.36 -17.02 41.90
C ALA A 46 -7.38 -18.20 41.76
N CYS A 47 -6.95 -18.81 42.89
CA CYS A 47 -6.08 -19.98 42.88
C CYS A 47 -6.80 -21.28 42.47
N CYS A 48 -8.11 -21.41 42.69
CA CYS A 48 -8.87 -22.62 42.36
C CYS A 48 -9.37 -22.69 40.91
N MET A 49 -9.62 -21.54 40.24
CA MET A 49 -10.00 -21.53 38.82
C MET A 49 -8.81 -21.74 37.86
N PHE A 50 -7.59 -21.53 38.33
CA PHE A 50 -6.37 -21.56 37.52
C PHE A 50 -6.01 -22.93 36.91
N PRO A 51 -6.10 -24.07 37.64
CA PRO A 51 -5.83 -25.39 37.06
C PRO A 51 -6.83 -25.76 35.95
N LEU A 52 -8.08 -25.32 36.09
CA LEU A 52 -9.14 -25.53 35.09
C LEU A 52 -8.87 -24.74 33.81
N LEU A 53 -8.41 -23.49 33.93
CA LEU A 53 -8.02 -22.66 32.79
C LEU A 53 -6.78 -23.20 32.09
N MET A 54 -5.75 -23.63 32.82
CA MET A 54 -4.56 -24.26 32.22
C MET A 54 -4.93 -25.55 31.48
N LEU A 55 -5.78 -26.39 32.06
CA LEU A 55 -6.28 -27.59 31.41
C LEU A 55 -7.05 -27.26 30.12
N ALA A 56 -7.89 -26.21 30.14
CA ALA A 56 -8.61 -25.76 28.95
C ALA A 56 -7.66 -25.28 27.84
N THR A 57 -6.63 -24.50 28.17
CA THR A 57 -5.65 -24.02 27.19
C THR A 57 -4.81 -25.18 26.61
N THR A 58 -4.40 -26.14 27.44
CA THR A 58 -3.66 -27.33 26.98
C THR A 58 -4.52 -28.22 26.08
N VAL A 59 -5.79 -28.42 26.41
CA VAL A 59 -6.74 -29.17 25.55
C VAL A 59 -6.95 -28.46 24.22
N LEU A 60 -7.09 -27.13 24.23
CA LEU A 60 -7.22 -26.33 23.01
C LEU A 60 -5.96 -26.39 22.13
N LEU A 61 -4.76 -26.33 22.72
CA LEU A 61 -3.48 -26.51 22.01
C LEU A 61 -3.35 -27.92 21.41
N PHE A 62 -3.78 -28.96 22.13
CA PHE A 62 -3.75 -30.33 21.63
C PHE A 62 -4.74 -30.54 20.47
N LEU A 63 -5.95 -29.99 20.58
CA LEU A 63 -6.92 -29.99 19.49
C LEU A 63 -6.37 -29.25 18.27
N MET A 64 -5.72 -28.10 18.46
CA MET A 64 -5.06 -27.35 17.38
C MET A 64 -4.01 -28.19 16.64
N LEU A 65 -3.12 -28.88 17.36
CA LEU A 65 -2.13 -29.78 16.75
C LEU A 65 -2.80 -30.91 15.94
N THR A 66 -3.90 -31.46 16.43
CA THR A 66 -4.65 -32.50 15.69
C THR A 66 -5.36 -31.98 14.44
N PHE A 67 -5.80 -30.71 14.42
CA PHE A 67 -6.43 -30.08 13.26
C PHE A 67 -5.41 -29.60 12.22
N VAL A 68 -4.24 -29.14 12.65
CA VAL A 68 -3.08 -28.86 11.79
C VAL A 68 -2.66 -30.14 11.06
N TRP A 69 -2.58 -31.27 11.78
CA TRP A 69 -2.24 -32.56 11.18
C TRP A 69 -3.29 -33.08 10.18
N LYS A 70 -4.54 -32.65 10.30
CA LYS A 70 -5.64 -32.99 9.37
C LYS A 70 -5.86 -31.98 8.23
N GLY A 71 -5.02 -30.94 8.11
CA GLY A 71 -5.06 -29.99 6.98
C GLY A 71 -6.24 -29.01 6.99
N ASN A 72 -6.91 -28.80 8.15
CA ASN A 72 -8.11 -27.97 8.22
C ASN A 72 -7.78 -26.57 8.79
N ILE A 73 -7.12 -25.75 7.96
CA ILE A 73 -6.46 -24.48 8.35
C ILE A 73 -7.43 -23.41 8.87
N ASP A 74 -8.67 -23.36 8.38
CA ASP A 74 -9.66 -22.35 8.78
C ASP A 74 -10.07 -22.46 10.25
N ILE A 75 -10.17 -23.68 10.80
CA ILE A 75 -10.49 -23.93 12.22
C ILE A 75 -9.30 -23.55 13.11
N VAL A 76 -8.08 -23.75 12.60
CA VAL A 76 -6.82 -23.42 13.29
C VAL A 76 -6.69 -21.90 13.45
N ALA A 77 -7.00 -21.11 12.43
CA ALA A 77 -6.94 -19.65 12.49
C ALA A 77 -7.89 -19.05 13.54
N HIS A 78 -9.15 -19.52 13.58
CA HIS A 78 -10.15 -19.03 14.54
C HIS A 78 -9.81 -19.45 15.99
N ALA A 79 -9.35 -20.68 16.20
CA ALA A 79 -8.90 -21.15 17.52
C ALA A 79 -7.67 -20.36 18.02
N SER A 80 -6.74 -20.00 17.12
CA SER A 80 -5.54 -19.24 17.43
C SER A 80 -5.84 -17.85 17.98
N VAL A 81 -6.81 -17.14 17.38
CA VAL A 81 -7.23 -15.81 17.83
C VAL A 81 -7.88 -15.88 19.22
N VAL A 82 -8.76 -16.85 19.45
CA VAL A 82 -9.43 -17.04 20.76
C VAL A 82 -8.43 -17.39 21.86
N ILE A 83 -7.47 -18.28 21.58
CA ILE A 83 -6.40 -18.63 22.52
C ILE A 83 -5.49 -17.43 22.79
N THR A 84 -5.18 -16.63 21.78
CA THR A 84 -4.35 -15.42 21.92
C THR A 84 -5.04 -14.36 22.77
N LEU A 85 -6.33 -14.11 22.56
CA LEU A 85 -7.13 -13.20 23.39
C LEU A 85 -7.25 -13.71 24.85
N LEU A 86 -7.39 -15.01 25.05
CA LEU A 86 -7.36 -15.63 26.39
C LEU A 86 -5.98 -15.44 27.04
N LEU A 87 -4.88 -15.66 26.32
CA LEU A 87 -3.52 -15.49 26.85
C LEU A 87 -3.21 -14.01 27.17
N LEU A 88 -3.60 -13.07 26.30
CA LEU A 88 -3.40 -11.63 26.49
C LEU A 88 -4.23 -11.05 27.65
N THR A 89 -5.40 -11.62 27.94
CA THR A 89 -6.22 -11.21 29.11
C THR A 89 -5.72 -11.83 30.42
N LEU A 90 -5.14 -13.03 30.36
CA LEU A 90 -4.64 -13.74 31.53
C LEU A 90 -3.27 -13.23 32.01
N VAL A 91 -2.38 -12.78 31.11
CA VAL A 91 -1.00 -12.33 31.45
C VAL A 91 -0.95 -11.08 32.36
N PRO A 92 -1.74 -10.00 32.14
CA PRO A 92 -1.76 -8.83 33.03
C PRO A 92 -2.36 -9.13 34.42
N CYS A 93 -3.35 -10.03 34.46
CA CYS A 93 -3.96 -10.52 35.70
C CYS A 93 -2.94 -11.35 36.52
N HIS A 94 -2.04 -12.06 35.82
CA HIS A 94 -0.93 -12.86 36.36
C HIS A 94 0.15 -12.02 37.05
N LEU A 95 0.62 -10.94 36.41
CA LEU A 95 1.64 -10.03 36.97
C LEU A 95 1.15 -9.35 38.25
N SER A 96 -0.15 -9.05 38.31
CA SER A 96 -0.81 -8.41 39.46
C SER A 96 -1.00 -9.36 40.66
N CYS A 97 -1.17 -10.67 40.42
CA CYS A 97 -1.37 -11.69 41.46
C CYS A 97 -0.06 -12.33 41.95
N ALA A 98 0.91 -12.58 41.08
CA ALA A 98 2.19 -13.19 41.44
C ALA A 98 2.99 -12.32 42.45
N GLY A 99 2.90 -10.99 42.34
CA GLY A 99 3.49 -10.06 43.31
C GLY A 99 2.82 -10.07 44.68
N ARG A 100 1.56 -10.50 44.80
CA ARG A 100 0.79 -10.50 46.06
C ARG A 100 0.75 -11.86 46.77
N CYS A 101 0.90 -12.98 46.05
CA CYS A 101 0.75 -14.33 46.61
C CYS A 101 2.02 -14.95 47.21
N GLY A 102 3.19 -14.29 47.16
CA GLY A 102 4.38 -14.73 47.91
C GLY A 102 4.82 -16.17 47.63
N ILE A 103 4.68 -16.63 46.38
CA ILE A 103 4.97 -18.01 46.00
C ILE A 103 6.49 -18.27 46.13
N ARG A 104 6.87 -19.02 47.17
CA ARG A 104 8.26 -19.27 47.58
C ARG A 104 8.93 -20.46 46.88
N SER A 105 8.21 -21.32 46.18
CA SER A 105 8.82 -22.51 45.56
C SER A 105 9.46 -22.18 44.20
N ARG A 106 10.72 -22.60 44.00
CA ARG A 106 11.47 -22.40 42.73
C ARG A 106 10.74 -23.00 41.53
N LEU A 107 10.07 -24.15 41.71
CA LEU A 107 9.33 -24.85 40.66
C LEU A 107 8.19 -24.00 40.08
N TRP A 108 7.46 -23.27 40.94
CA TRP A 108 6.36 -22.43 40.50
C TRP A 108 6.83 -21.15 39.81
N ARG A 109 8.02 -20.62 40.13
CA ARG A 109 8.60 -19.51 39.33
C ARG A 109 8.90 -19.94 37.90
N TYR A 110 9.45 -21.14 37.69
CA TYR A 110 9.71 -21.69 36.35
C TYR A 110 8.44 -21.90 35.53
N VAL A 111 7.37 -22.42 36.14
CA VAL A 111 6.07 -22.56 35.45
C VAL A 111 5.46 -21.18 35.13
N PHE A 112 5.64 -20.18 36.01
CA PHE A 112 5.01 -18.85 35.89
C PHE A 112 5.74 -17.89 34.93
N THR A 113 7.05 -18.03 34.73
CA THR A 113 7.81 -17.25 33.73
C THR A 113 8.09 -18.04 32.46
N GLY A 114 8.19 -19.37 32.57
CA GLY A 114 8.53 -20.25 31.46
C GLY A 114 7.36 -20.54 30.53
N ALA A 115 6.12 -20.66 31.03
CA ALA A 115 4.97 -20.97 30.17
C ALA A 115 4.58 -19.81 29.22
N PRO A 116 4.57 -18.52 29.62
CA PRO A 116 4.33 -17.41 28.69
C PRO A 116 5.47 -17.24 27.69
N LEU A 117 6.72 -17.44 28.13
CA LEU A 117 7.88 -17.42 27.24
C LEU A 117 7.84 -18.58 26.25
N PHE A 118 7.42 -19.77 26.69
CA PHE A 118 7.21 -20.92 25.83
C PHE A 118 6.04 -20.71 24.87
N ALA A 119 4.94 -20.10 25.31
CA ALA A 119 3.83 -19.72 24.44
C ALA A 119 4.25 -18.67 23.40
N LEU A 120 5.08 -17.70 23.78
CA LEU A 120 5.68 -16.72 22.87
C LEU A 120 6.66 -17.38 21.91
N VAL A 121 7.53 -18.28 22.37
CA VAL A 121 8.48 -19.03 21.53
C VAL A 121 7.75 -20.02 20.63
N ALA A 122 6.66 -20.65 21.07
CA ALA A 122 5.81 -21.50 20.26
C ALA A 122 4.98 -20.68 19.26
N PHE A 123 4.54 -19.48 19.63
CA PHE A 123 3.90 -18.52 18.73
C PHE A 123 4.88 -18.05 17.65
N ILE A 124 6.08 -17.64 18.04
CA ILE A 124 7.18 -17.30 17.14
C ILE A 124 7.56 -18.51 16.30
N GLY A 125 7.66 -19.71 16.88
CA GLY A 125 8.00 -20.94 16.18
C GLY A 125 6.92 -21.42 15.20
N PHE A 126 5.64 -21.22 15.52
CA PHE A 126 4.51 -21.46 14.63
C PHE A 126 4.47 -20.43 13.51
N PHE A 127 4.68 -19.15 13.81
CA PHE A 127 4.85 -18.11 12.79
C PHE A 127 6.06 -18.39 11.90
N LEU A 128 7.23 -18.69 12.48
CA LEU A 128 8.44 -19.08 11.76
C LEU A 128 8.21 -20.35 10.95
N GLY A 129 7.41 -21.30 11.43
CA GLY A 129 6.96 -22.49 10.70
C GLY A 129 6.05 -22.16 9.52
N LEU A 130 5.19 -21.15 9.63
CA LEU A 130 4.46 -20.57 8.49
C LEU A 130 5.40 -19.85 7.51
N PHE A 131 6.47 -19.20 8.00
CA PHE A 131 7.51 -18.61 7.16
C PHE A 131 8.42 -19.66 6.49
N TYR A 132 8.61 -20.83 7.11
CA TYR A 132 9.45 -21.95 6.62
C TYR A 132 8.69 -23.02 5.85
N SER A 133 7.36 -23.03 5.93
CA SER A 133 6.49 -23.86 5.09
C SER A 133 6.46 -23.25 3.68
N THR A 134 7.58 -23.36 2.99
CA THR A 134 7.65 -23.23 1.54
C THR A 134 6.88 -24.42 0.97
N GLU A 135 5.56 -24.30 0.83
CA GLU A 135 4.93 -25.07 -0.23
C GLU A 135 5.54 -24.55 -1.53
N GLU A 136 6.30 -25.40 -2.20
CA GLU A 136 6.72 -25.19 -3.58
C GLU A 136 5.49 -24.72 -4.35
N VAL A 137 5.55 -23.50 -4.90
CA VAL A 137 4.62 -23.10 -5.94
C VAL A 137 4.99 -23.95 -7.15
N LEU A 138 4.42 -25.15 -7.20
CA LEU A 138 4.49 -25.99 -8.37
C LEU A 138 3.87 -25.20 -9.51
N LEU A 139 4.72 -24.76 -10.44
CA LEU A 139 4.30 -24.40 -11.78
C LEU A 139 3.22 -25.39 -12.22
N LYS A 140 2.04 -24.90 -12.58
CA LYS A 140 1.05 -25.75 -13.21
C LYS A 140 1.61 -26.09 -14.60
N ILE A 141 2.31 -27.22 -14.70
CA ILE A 141 2.89 -27.74 -15.96
C ILE A 141 1.76 -28.10 -16.95
N SER A 142 0.51 -28.16 -16.51
CA SER A 142 -0.67 -28.36 -17.36
C SER A 142 -1.65 -27.20 -17.21
N TYR A 143 -1.68 -26.34 -18.22
CA TYR A 143 -2.79 -25.44 -18.50
C TYR A 143 -3.37 -25.80 -19.87
N ASP A 144 -4.69 -25.73 -20.02
CA ASP A 144 -5.32 -25.85 -21.33
C ASP A 144 -5.22 -24.50 -22.04
N ALA A 145 -4.26 -24.38 -22.97
CA ALA A 145 -4.04 -23.18 -23.76
C ALA A 145 -5.26 -22.77 -24.60
N SER A 146 -6.22 -23.69 -24.82
CA SER A 146 -7.46 -23.38 -25.54
C SER A 146 -8.51 -22.67 -24.68
N GLN A 147 -8.40 -22.72 -23.34
CA GLN A 147 -9.31 -22.03 -22.44
C GLN A 147 -8.86 -20.57 -22.22
N PRO A 148 -9.81 -19.61 -22.23
CA PRO A 148 -9.50 -18.22 -22.02
C PRO A 148 -9.07 -17.92 -20.58
N VAL A 149 -8.22 -16.90 -20.44
CA VAL A 149 -7.93 -16.23 -19.17
C VAL A 149 -8.85 -15.05 -19.01
N LEU A 150 -9.42 -14.89 -17.82
CA LEU A 150 -10.03 -13.64 -17.43
C LEU A 150 -8.99 -12.74 -16.76
N VAL A 151 -8.80 -11.53 -17.26
CA VAL A 151 -8.00 -10.49 -16.59
C VAL A 151 -8.95 -9.38 -16.13
N VAL A 152 -8.92 -9.05 -14.85
CA VAL A 152 -9.77 -8.01 -14.26
C VAL A 152 -8.91 -6.81 -13.92
N GLY A 153 -9.22 -5.65 -14.49
CA GLY A 153 -8.51 -4.39 -14.32
C GLY A 153 -7.56 -4.07 -15.47
N THR A 154 -7.64 -2.84 -15.98
CA THR A 154 -6.79 -2.36 -17.10
C THR A 154 -5.74 -1.33 -16.66
N GLY A 155 -5.26 -1.44 -15.42
CA GLY A 155 -4.02 -0.76 -15.01
C GLY A 155 -2.78 -1.41 -15.65
N PRO A 156 -1.57 -0.84 -15.44
CA PRO A 156 -0.32 -1.37 -16.00
C PRO A 156 -0.12 -2.87 -15.78
N SER A 157 -0.47 -3.38 -14.59
CA SER A 157 -0.40 -4.82 -14.27
C SER A 157 -1.28 -5.68 -15.18
N GLY A 158 -2.55 -5.33 -15.35
CA GLY A 158 -3.50 -6.09 -16.16
C GLY A 158 -3.19 -6.01 -17.65
N LEU A 159 -2.78 -4.82 -18.12
CA LEU A 159 -2.42 -4.59 -19.52
C LEU A 159 -1.14 -5.35 -19.90
N SER A 160 -0.12 -5.34 -19.05
CA SER A 160 1.09 -6.14 -19.27
C SER A 160 0.80 -7.63 -19.25
N ALA A 161 -0.05 -8.11 -18.32
CA ALA A 161 -0.44 -9.52 -18.27
C ALA A 161 -1.20 -9.95 -19.53
N ALA A 162 -2.18 -9.15 -19.96
CA ALA A 162 -2.98 -9.42 -21.16
C ALA A 162 -2.11 -9.42 -22.42
N TRP A 163 -1.19 -8.45 -22.56
CA TRP A 163 -0.24 -8.41 -23.67
C TRP A 163 0.64 -9.66 -23.72
N MET A 164 1.27 -10.03 -22.60
CA MET A 164 2.11 -11.22 -22.50
C MET A 164 1.34 -12.50 -22.90
N LEU A 165 0.13 -12.69 -22.37
CA LEU A 165 -0.68 -13.88 -22.66
C LEU A 165 -1.16 -13.94 -24.11
N ALA A 166 -1.66 -12.82 -24.66
CA ALA A 166 -2.14 -12.76 -26.03
C ALA A 166 -1.01 -13.02 -27.04
N LYS A 167 0.16 -12.37 -26.84
CA LYS A 167 1.35 -12.60 -27.68
C LYS A 167 1.82 -14.05 -27.61
N SER A 168 1.70 -14.68 -26.44
CA SER A 168 2.02 -16.11 -26.24
C SER A 168 1.04 -17.10 -26.89
N GLY A 169 -0.03 -16.62 -27.54
CA GLY A 169 -1.03 -17.45 -28.21
C GLY A 169 -2.23 -17.84 -27.36
N ARG A 170 -2.43 -17.21 -26.19
CA ARG A 170 -3.54 -17.53 -25.29
C ARG A 170 -4.69 -16.54 -25.43
N LYS A 171 -5.92 -17.04 -25.39
CA LYS A 171 -7.14 -16.20 -25.40
C LYS A 171 -7.27 -15.45 -24.08
N VAL A 172 -7.54 -14.16 -24.15
CA VAL A 172 -7.69 -13.27 -22.99
C VAL A 172 -8.99 -12.50 -23.11
N VAL A 173 -9.79 -12.52 -22.04
CA VAL A 173 -10.89 -11.57 -21.83
C VAL A 173 -10.45 -10.59 -20.76
N LEU A 174 -10.31 -9.33 -21.13
CA LEU A 174 -9.85 -8.25 -20.27
C LEU A 174 -11.02 -7.34 -19.91
N LEU A 175 -11.34 -7.23 -18.62
CA LEU A 175 -12.45 -6.43 -18.13
C LEU A 175 -11.97 -5.17 -17.42
N GLU A 176 -12.62 -4.05 -17.72
CA GLU A 176 -12.42 -2.77 -17.04
C GLU A 176 -13.73 -2.25 -16.46
N ALA A 177 -13.70 -1.72 -15.25
CA ALA A 177 -14.90 -1.18 -14.61
C ALA A 177 -15.33 0.16 -15.21
N THR A 178 -14.38 0.94 -15.71
CA THR A 178 -14.59 2.28 -16.30
C THR A 178 -14.68 2.23 -17.84
N ASP A 179 -14.84 3.39 -18.47
CA ASP A 179 -14.93 3.58 -19.92
C ASP A 179 -13.57 3.85 -20.60
N ASP A 180 -12.46 3.74 -19.87
CA ASP A 180 -11.11 3.99 -20.38
C ASP A 180 -10.08 3.07 -19.70
N ILE A 181 -8.90 2.94 -20.31
CA ILE A 181 -7.83 2.06 -19.82
C ILE A 181 -6.69 2.83 -19.15
N GLY A 182 -5.78 2.12 -18.48
CA GLY A 182 -4.53 2.68 -17.93
C GLY A 182 -4.55 2.91 -16.42
N GLY A 183 -5.73 2.96 -15.79
CA GLY A 183 -5.86 3.18 -14.35
C GLY A 183 -5.20 4.49 -13.91
N HIS A 184 -4.26 4.43 -12.97
CA HIS A 184 -3.50 5.60 -12.51
C HIS A 184 -2.50 6.14 -13.56
N SER A 185 -2.14 5.38 -14.60
CA SER A 185 -1.37 5.89 -15.75
C SER A 185 -2.30 6.66 -16.70
N LYS A 186 -2.82 7.78 -16.22
CA LYS A 186 -3.81 8.61 -16.90
C LYS A 186 -3.15 9.84 -17.50
N THR A 187 -3.44 10.10 -18.78
CA THR A 187 -3.00 11.30 -19.48
C THR A 187 -4.20 12.21 -19.73
N TRP A 188 -4.07 13.48 -19.37
CA TRP A 188 -4.98 14.54 -19.82
C TRP A 188 -4.38 15.20 -21.06
N VAL A 189 -5.20 15.48 -22.07
CA VAL A 189 -4.77 16.25 -23.25
C VAL A 189 -5.35 17.64 -23.14
N GLU A 190 -4.51 18.62 -22.83
CA GLU A 190 -4.90 20.02 -22.79
C GLU A 190 -4.82 20.63 -24.19
N PRO A 191 -5.91 21.21 -24.72
CA PRO A 191 -5.84 21.97 -25.95
C PRO A 191 -5.10 23.30 -25.74
N THR A 192 -4.00 23.52 -26.47
CA THR A 192 -3.25 24.80 -26.45
C THR A 192 -3.22 25.44 -27.84
N GLU A 193 -2.74 26.69 -27.92
CA GLU A 193 -2.57 27.38 -29.22
C GLU A 193 -1.55 26.65 -30.13
N GLN A 194 -0.61 25.91 -29.53
CA GLN A 194 0.44 25.15 -30.20
C GLN A 194 0.00 23.73 -30.57
N GLY A 195 -1.19 23.31 -30.13
CA GLY A 195 -1.77 21.99 -30.38
C GLY A 195 -2.12 21.24 -29.10
N ASP A 196 -2.36 19.94 -29.22
CA ASP A 196 -2.66 19.07 -28.08
C ASP A 196 -1.41 18.90 -27.18
N PHE A 197 -1.56 19.23 -25.90
CA PHE A 197 -0.51 19.12 -24.89
C PHE A 197 -0.85 18.02 -23.87
N PRO A 198 -0.29 16.81 -24.02
CA PRO A 198 -0.53 15.72 -23.10
C PRO A 198 0.26 15.86 -21.79
N VAL A 199 -0.42 15.72 -20.66
CA VAL A 199 0.17 15.71 -19.32
C VAL A 199 -0.28 14.48 -18.55
N ASP A 200 0.66 13.75 -17.93
CA ASP A 200 0.29 12.64 -17.06
C ASP A 200 -0.20 13.19 -15.72
N ILE A 201 -1.51 13.13 -15.54
CA ILE A 201 -2.15 13.48 -14.27
C ILE A 201 -2.00 12.36 -13.22
N GLY A 202 -1.29 11.29 -13.55
CA GLY A 202 -0.89 10.21 -12.64
C GLY A 202 0.26 10.54 -11.67
N TYR A 203 0.91 11.70 -11.83
CA TYR A 203 2.31 11.91 -11.39
C TYR A 203 3.20 10.74 -11.81
N ILE A 204 3.23 10.45 -13.12
CA ILE A 204 4.00 9.36 -13.67
C ILE A 204 5.42 9.83 -13.96
N PHE A 205 6.38 9.33 -13.18
CA PHE A 205 7.80 9.51 -13.39
C PHE A 205 8.54 8.17 -13.22
N ASN A 206 9.64 8.00 -13.93
CA ASN A 206 10.49 6.82 -13.84
C ASN A 206 11.95 7.21 -13.63
N ASN A 207 12.78 6.25 -13.23
CA ASN A 207 14.23 6.42 -13.22
C ASN A 207 14.90 5.21 -13.90
N VAL A 208 16.23 5.13 -13.78
CA VAL A 208 17.05 4.08 -14.39
C VAL A 208 16.73 2.66 -13.89
N ASN A 209 16.15 2.51 -12.70
CA ASN A 209 15.80 1.22 -12.09
C ASN A 209 14.45 0.67 -12.59
N TYR A 210 13.68 1.46 -13.34
CA TYR A 210 12.38 1.06 -13.86
C TYR A 210 12.51 0.28 -15.18
N HIS A 211 13.28 -0.81 -15.13
CA HIS A 211 13.67 -1.59 -16.31
C HIS A 211 12.48 -2.08 -17.14
N HIS A 212 11.38 -2.52 -16.50
CA HIS A 212 10.24 -3.03 -17.25
C HIS A 212 9.49 -1.92 -18.00
N TYR A 213 9.33 -0.76 -17.34
CA TYR A 213 8.75 0.41 -17.99
C TYR A 213 9.64 0.93 -19.11
N ILE A 214 10.96 0.99 -18.88
CA ILE A 214 11.96 1.38 -19.88
C ILE A 214 11.90 0.46 -21.11
N ASN A 215 11.76 -0.84 -20.89
CA ASN A 215 11.66 -1.82 -21.97
C ASN A 215 10.40 -1.61 -22.83
N PHE A 216 9.24 -1.39 -22.19
CA PHE A 216 8.00 -1.07 -22.91
C PHE A 216 8.11 0.24 -23.70
N THR A 217 8.54 1.32 -23.03
CA THR A 217 8.65 2.64 -23.66
C THR A 217 9.66 2.65 -24.81
N ASN A 218 10.80 1.96 -24.68
CA ASN A 218 11.77 1.81 -25.77
C ASN A 218 11.18 1.06 -26.98
N TYR A 219 10.48 -0.05 -26.73
CA TYR A 219 9.93 -0.88 -27.80
C TYR A 219 8.77 -0.19 -28.54
N PHE A 220 7.86 0.46 -27.82
CA PHE A 220 6.70 1.15 -28.39
C PHE A 220 6.99 2.59 -28.85
N GLY A 221 8.23 3.09 -28.72
CA GLY A 221 8.62 4.41 -29.24
C GLY A 221 8.06 5.59 -28.43
N TYR A 222 7.97 5.43 -27.11
CA TYR A 222 7.58 6.46 -26.15
C TYR A 222 8.83 7.07 -25.52
N PRO A 223 9.29 8.25 -25.99
CA PRO A 223 10.48 8.87 -25.43
C PRO A 223 10.25 9.22 -23.96
N ARG A 224 11.34 9.31 -23.23
CA ARG A 224 11.39 9.77 -21.85
C ARG A 224 12.27 11.01 -21.81
N VAL A 225 11.82 12.07 -21.15
CA VAL A 225 12.59 13.30 -21.02
C VAL A 225 12.86 13.56 -19.54
N ASP A 226 14.07 14.04 -19.28
CA ASP A 226 14.51 14.31 -17.91
C ASP A 226 13.63 15.40 -17.30
N THR A 227 13.23 15.17 -16.05
CA THR A 227 12.47 16.12 -15.25
C THR A 227 12.98 16.09 -13.81
N ALA A 228 12.55 17.06 -13.00
CA ALA A 228 13.06 17.24 -11.65
C ALA A 228 11.97 17.11 -10.60
N LEU A 229 12.31 16.55 -9.43
CA LEU A 229 11.45 16.54 -8.25
C LEU A 229 11.81 17.67 -7.27
N ASN A 230 12.03 18.86 -7.83
CA ASN A 230 12.31 20.08 -7.07
C ASN A 230 11.09 20.44 -6.22
N THR A 231 11.24 20.32 -4.91
CA THR A 231 10.13 20.33 -3.94
C THR A 231 10.39 21.36 -2.84
N SER A 232 9.38 22.15 -2.53
CA SER A 232 9.30 23.00 -1.34
C SER A 232 8.27 22.45 -0.37
N GLY A 233 8.59 22.48 0.92
CA GLY A 233 7.74 22.07 2.03
C GLY A 233 7.41 23.23 2.94
N ALA A 234 6.20 23.23 3.49
CA ALA A 234 5.73 24.20 4.48
C ALA A 234 5.22 23.49 5.74
N PHE A 235 5.66 23.96 6.90
CA PHE A 235 5.22 23.45 8.19
C PHE A 235 5.41 24.49 9.29
N ASN A 236 4.39 24.71 10.11
CA ASN A 236 4.38 25.71 11.20
C ASN A 236 4.86 27.12 10.77
N GLY A 237 4.45 27.56 9.56
CA GLY A 237 4.81 28.87 9.02
C GLY A 237 6.28 29.02 8.60
N ARG A 238 7.04 27.93 8.58
CA ARG A 238 8.39 27.86 8.00
C ARG A 238 8.38 27.11 6.68
N TYR A 239 9.45 27.30 5.92
CA TYR A 239 9.62 26.76 4.58
C TYR A 239 11.00 26.14 4.45
N TRP A 240 11.08 25.09 3.64
CA TRP A 240 12.33 24.46 3.24
C TRP A 240 12.18 23.97 1.81
N ASP A 241 13.24 23.99 1.03
CA ASP A 241 13.23 23.38 -0.30
C ASP A 241 14.53 22.59 -0.56
N ASN A 242 14.44 21.62 -1.45
CA ASN A 242 15.56 20.74 -1.77
C ASN A 242 16.48 21.27 -2.87
N VAL A 243 16.25 22.47 -3.42
CA VAL A 243 17.03 23.00 -4.55
C VAL A 243 18.17 23.92 -4.12
N HIS A 244 18.37 24.09 -2.82
CA HIS A 244 19.43 24.95 -2.29
C HIS A 244 20.68 24.15 -1.91
N ALA A 245 21.81 24.61 -2.47
CA ALA A 245 23.15 24.14 -2.12
C ALA A 245 23.82 24.99 -1.00
N GLU A 246 23.29 26.18 -0.69
CA GLU A 246 23.90 27.09 0.27
C GLU A 246 23.45 26.80 1.71
N ARG A 247 24.40 26.36 2.55
CA ARG A 247 24.18 26.12 3.98
C ARG A 247 23.76 27.41 4.71
N GLY A 248 22.82 27.28 5.65
CA GLY A 248 22.46 28.35 6.59
C GLY A 248 21.16 29.11 6.27
N VAL A 249 20.52 28.85 5.11
CA VAL A 249 19.24 29.49 4.74
C VAL A 249 18.09 29.07 5.67
N PHE A 250 18.08 27.80 6.09
CA PHE A 250 16.99 27.22 6.89
C PHE A 250 17.37 26.95 8.36
N GLY A 251 18.54 27.44 8.79
CA GLY A 251 19.08 27.27 10.15
C GLY A 251 20.06 26.10 10.28
N GLU A 252 21.13 26.30 11.06
CA GLU A 252 22.24 25.33 11.18
C GLU A 252 21.79 23.95 11.69
N ASP A 253 20.83 23.91 12.61
CA ASP A 253 20.34 22.66 13.20
C ASP A 253 19.66 21.78 12.15
N LEU A 254 18.72 22.33 11.38
CA LEU A 254 17.98 21.59 10.35
C LEU A 254 18.92 21.10 9.23
N GLU A 255 19.87 21.93 8.84
CA GLU A 255 20.89 21.60 7.84
C GLU A 255 21.82 20.46 8.32
N ALA A 256 22.17 20.43 9.61
CA ALA A 256 22.93 19.33 10.20
C ALA A 256 22.12 18.01 10.21
N GLU A 257 20.80 18.07 10.36
CA GLU A 257 19.94 16.89 10.23
C GLU A 257 19.85 16.39 8.80
N VAL A 258 19.71 17.28 7.82
CA VAL A 258 19.76 16.92 6.39
C VAL A 258 21.08 16.21 6.07
N ASP A 259 22.21 16.78 6.47
CA ASP A 259 23.53 16.18 6.24
C ASP A 259 23.65 14.81 6.93
N ARG A 260 23.18 14.68 8.19
CA ARG A 260 23.15 13.41 8.92
C ARG A 260 22.29 12.35 8.23
N PHE A 261 21.14 12.73 7.68
CA PHE A 261 20.28 11.81 6.92
C PHE A 261 20.99 11.32 5.66
N LEU A 262 21.62 12.22 4.90
CA LEU A 262 22.35 11.87 3.69
C LEU A 262 23.58 10.99 3.98
N GLU A 263 24.23 11.15 5.12
CA GLU A 263 25.27 10.21 5.56
C GLU A 263 24.71 8.82 5.84
N LEU A 264 23.49 8.69 6.38
CA LEU A 264 22.81 7.40 6.55
C LEU A 264 22.42 6.78 5.19
N VAL A 265 22.02 7.59 4.21
CA VAL A 265 21.70 7.13 2.84
C VAL A 265 22.92 6.50 2.15
N LYS A 266 24.12 7.04 2.40
CA LYS A 266 25.39 6.53 1.81
C LYS A 266 25.85 5.20 2.41
N GLN A 267 25.32 4.82 3.58
CA GLN A 267 25.71 3.57 4.22
C GLN A 267 25.18 2.37 3.44
N PRO A 268 25.87 1.22 3.50
CA PRO A 268 25.37 0.00 2.92
C PRO A 268 24.02 -0.38 3.55
N ASP A 269 23.27 -1.20 2.81
CA ASP A 269 22.03 -1.77 3.26
C ASP A 269 22.19 -2.52 4.58
N ASP A 270 21.22 -2.34 5.47
CA ASP A 270 21.19 -2.99 6.77
C ASP A 270 19.86 -3.74 6.97
N THR A 271 19.95 -5.00 7.41
CA THR A 271 18.77 -5.87 7.59
C THR A 271 17.83 -5.36 8.68
N LEU A 272 18.35 -4.75 9.76
CA LEU A 272 17.51 -4.17 10.80
C LEU A 272 16.74 -2.97 10.25
N ARG A 273 17.35 -2.15 9.39
CA ARG A 273 16.64 -1.02 8.74
C ARG A 273 15.54 -1.48 7.78
N TYR A 274 15.69 -2.64 7.15
CA TYR A 274 14.59 -3.26 6.38
C TYR A 274 13.41 -3.71 7.25
N LEU A 275 13.64 -3.95 8.54
CA LEU A 275 12.63 -4.37 9.52
C LEU A 275 12.21 -3.24 10.46
N THR A 276 12.61 -2.00 10.18
CA THR A 276 12.33 -0.84 11.02
C THR A 276 11.36 0.11 10.30
N PRO A 277 10.22 0.47 10.91
CA PRO A 277 9.38 1.55 10.40
C PRO A 277 10.15 2.87 10.40
N LEU A 278 9.99 3.68 9.35
CA LEU A 278 10.68 4.96 9.16
C LEU A 278 10.54 5.87 10.39
N GLY A 279 9.35 5.98 10.97
CA GLY A 279 9.14 6.80 12.17
C GLY A 279 10.00 6.37 13.37
N ALA A 280 10.14 5.06 13.59
CA ALA A 280 10.99 4.53 14.66
C ALA A 280 12.48 4.77 14.36
N PHE A 281 12.88 4.61 13.10
CA PHE A 281 14.24 4.92 12.64
C PHE A 281 14.58 6.40 12.88
N LEU A 282 13.69 7.31 12.48
CA LEU A 282 13.90 8.74 12.65
C LEU A 282 14.02 9.12 14.14
N TRP A 283 13.13 8.57 14.97
CA TRP A 283 13.15 8.79 16.42
C TRP A 283 14.46 8.29 17.06
N TRP A 284 14.89 7.06 16.74
CA TRP A 284 16.15 6.50 17.28
C TRP A 284 17.40 7.28 16.88
N HIS A 285 17.40 7.86 15.69
CA HIS A 285 18.50 8.69 15.20
C HIS A 285 18.39 10.17 15.63
N GLY A 286 17.38 10.53 16.42
CA GLY A 286 17.21 11.87 16.97
C GLY A 286 16.83 12.92 15.94
N PHE A 287 16.07 12.53 14.91
CA PHE A 287 15.53 13.48 13.94
C PHE A 287 14.36 14.27 14.51
N SER A 288 14.33 15.58 14.25
CA SER A 288 13.26 16.46 14.69
C SER A 288 11.98 16.30 13.85
N ASP A 289 10.85 16.69 14.44
CA ASP A 289 9.57 16.82 13.71
C ASP A 289 9.67 17.83 12.57
N ASP A 290 10.55 18.82 12.71
CA ASP A 290 10.82 19.84 11.71
C ASP A 290 11.50 19.24 10.48
N PHE A 291 12.55 18.45 10.68
CA PHE A 291 13.21 17.71 9.61
C PHE A 291 12.23 16.78 8.89
N TYR A 292 11.43 16.02 9.64
CA TYR A 292 10.44 15.13 9.05
C TYR A 292 9.40 15.92 8.24
N SER A 293 8.79 16.96 8.82
CA SER A 293 7.63 17.62 8.24
C SER A 293 7.99 18.57 7.10
N LEU A 294 9.11 19.31 7.22
CA LEU A 294 9.56 20.25 6.19
C LEU A 294 10.30 19.56 5.05
N CYS A 295 11.24 18.68 5.37
CA CYS A 295 12.17 18.13 4.38
C CYS A 295 11.68 16.80 3.82
N LEU A 296 11.59 15.79 4.71
CA LEU A 296 11.42 14.40 4.29
C LEU A 296 10.00 14.12 3.78
N SER A 297 8.98 14.49 4.58
CA SER A 297 7.57 14.25 4.25
C SER A 297 7.15 14.98 2.98
N SER A 298 7.70 16.17 2.71
CA SER A 298 7.39 16.93 1.49
C SER A 298 7.83 16.17 0.23
N ILE A 299 9.05 15.66 0.21
CA ILE A 299 9.55 14.88 -0.94
C ILE A 299 8.83 13.53 -1.03
N LEU A 300 8.62 12.84 0.10
CA LEU A 300 7.89 11.58 0.10
C LEU A 300 6.45 11.77 -0.42
N SER A 301 5.82 12.92 -0.13
CA SER A 301 4.48 13.22 -0.65
C SER A 301 4.45 13.27 -2.17
N VAL A 302 5.49 13.83 -2.80
CA VAL A 302 5.66 13.84 -4.26
C VAL A 302 5.87 12.43 -4.81
N LEU A 303 6.71 11.64 -4.15
CA LEU A 303 7.01 10.28 -4.59
C LEU A 303 5.81 9.32 -4.48
N PHE A 304 5.00 9.46 -3.44
CA PHE A 304 3.89 8.54 -3.16
C PHE A 304 2.52 9.11 -3.47
N VAL A 305 2.44 10.37 -3.91
CA VAL A 305 1.19 11.06 -4.22
C VAL A 305 0.27 11.13 -2.98
N THR A 306 0.86 11.23 -1.79
CA THR A 306 0.15 11.35 -0.50
C THR A 306 1.10 11.70 0.66
N LYS A 307 0.66 12.55 1.58
CA LYS A 307 1.38 12.86 2.84
C LYS A 307 1.18 11.80 3.92
N MET A 308 0.15 10.96 3.79
CA MET A 308 -0.23 10.01 4.83
C MET A 308 0.69 8.78 4.84
N GLY A 309 0.80 8.10 5.99
CA GLY A 309 1.43 6.78 6.09
C GLY A 309 2.95 6.68 5.88
N ALA A 310 3.65 7.76 5.51
CA ALA A 310 5.09 7.74 5.24
C ALA A 310 5.94 7.18 6.39
N THR A 311 5.62 7.51 7.64
CA THR A 311 6.34 6.98 8.83
C THR A 311 6.18 5.48 9.04
N ARG A 312 5.20 4.83 8.41
CA ARG A 312 4.96 3.38 8.50
C ARG A 312 5.81 2.58 7.51
N GLN A 313 6.41 3.26 6.52
CA GLN A 313 7.23 2.60 5.51
C GLN A 313 8.51 1.99 6.10
N CYS A 314 9.08 1.04 5.37
CA CYS A 314 10.40 0.46 5.67
C CYS A 314 11.51 1.53 5.59
N ALA A 315 12.33 1.67 6.64
CA ALA A 315 13.37 2.71 6.70
C ALA A 315 14.43 2.55 5.60
N GLN A 316 15.00 1.35 5.40
CA GLN A 316 15.99 1.15 4.33
C GLN A 316 15.40 1.39 2.94
N CYS A 317 14.15 0.97 2.73
CA CYS A 317 13.43 1.19 1.50
C CYS A 317 13.26 2.70 1.23
N THR A 318 12.92 3.48 2.27
CA THR A 318 12.87 4.94 2.18
C THR A 318 14.23 5.55 1.83
N LEU A 319 15.31 5.13 2.50
CA LEU A 319 16.66 5.62 2.23
C LEU A 319 17.08 5.38 0.77
N ASN A 320 16.69 4.25 0.19
CA ASN A 320 17.03 3.91 -1.20
C ASN A 320 16.47 4.93 -2.21
N TYR A 321 15.33 5.59 -1.93
CA TYR A 321 14.80 6.65 -2.80
C TYR A 321 15.70 7.91 -2.84
N PHE A 322 16.60 8.08 -1.88
CA PHE A 322 17.47 9.25 -1.77
C PHE A 322 18.91 9.00 -2.27
N ARG A 323 19.20 7.84 -2.85
CA ARG A 323 20.54 7.53 -3.38
C ARG A 323 20.89 8.38 -4.60
N THR A 324 22.09 8.95 -4.63
CA THR A 324 22.56 9.84 -5.71
C THR A 324 22.66 9.17 -7.10
N GLY A 325 22.81 7.84 -7.15
CA GLY A 325 22.97 7.09 -8.41
C GLY A 325 21.66 6.61 -9.00
N ASP A 326 20.82 6.00 -8.16
CA ASP A 326 19.68 5.18 -8.57
C ASP A 326 18.41 5.45 -7.75
N GLY A 327 18.44 6.46 -6.89
CA GLY A 327 17.27 6.98 -6.18
C GLY A 327 16.34 7.78 -7.10
N PHE A 328 15.21 8.20 -6.55
CA PHE A 328 14.22 9.04 -7.23
C PHE A 328 14.40 10.53 -6.91
N SER A 329 14.92 10.86 -5.73
CA SER A 329 15.09 12.24 -5.30
C SER A 329 16.34 12.40 -4.43
N HIS A 330 16.59 13.62 -3.98
CA HIS A 330 17.68 13.95 -3.07
C HIS A 330 17.28 15.17 -2.22
N LEU A 331 17.81 15.27 -0.99
CA LEU A 331 17.60 16.43 -0.12
C LEU A 331 18.48 17.64 -0.52
N ARG A 332 19.48 17.41 -1.37
CA ARG A 332 20.31 18.42 -2.05
C ARG A 332 20.21 18.18 -3.54
N TYR A 333 19.16 18.67 -4.14
CA TYR A 333 18.80 18.35 -5.52
C TYR A 333 19.64 19.21 -6.48
N GLU A 334 20.58 18.57 -7.18
CA GLU A 334 21.51 19.27 -8.08
C GLU A 334 21.23 19.02 -9.56
N ARG A 335 20.54 17.92 -9.90
CA ARG A 335 20.27 17.52 -11.29
C ARG A 335 18.99 16.69 -11.40
N PRO A 336 18.32 16.67 -12.57
CA PRO A 336 17.26 15.71 -12.87
C PRO A 336 17.68 14.27 -12.54
N MET A 337 16.86 13.55 -11.76
CA MET A 337 17.06 12.14 -11.40
C MET A 337 15.95 11.23 -11.94
N VAL A 338 14.87 11.83 -12.46
CA VAL A 338 13.70 11.14 -12.98
C VAL A 338 13.38 11.61 -14.38
N GLN A 339 12.52 10.86 -15.06
CA GLN A 339 12.05 11.15 -16.40
C GLN A 339 10.52 11.06 -16.44
N ASN A 340 9.88 11.83 -17.31
CA ASN A 340 8.46 11.68 -17.64
C ASN A 340 8.30 11.30 -19.12
N SER A 341 7.07 10.99 -19.55
CA SER A 341 6.77 10.72 -20.97
C SER A 341 6.01 11.88 -21.58
N PRO A 342 6.63 12.70 -22.47
CA PRO A 342 5.99 13.88 -23.04
C PRO A 342 4.89 13.54 -24.05
N LYS A 343 4.74 12.26 -24.44
CA LYS A 343 3.61 11.80 -25.24
C LYS A 343 2.41 11.40 -24.37
N GLY A 344 2.57 11.33 -23.05
CA GLY A 344 1.60 10.75 -22.12
C GLY A 344 1.74 9.22 -22.00
N SER A 345 1.90 8.75 -20.76
CA SER A 345 2.03 7.33 -20.43
C SER A 345 0.81 6.49 -20.82
N GLN A 346 -0.40 7.07 -20.84
CA GLN A 346 -1.62 6.34 -21.15
C GLN A 346 -1.68 5.89 -22.62
N PHE A 347 -1.12 6.67 -23.53
CA PHE A 347 -1.15 6.34 -24.96
C PHE A 347 -0.28 5.10 -25.27
N MET A 348 0.82 4.91 -24.54
CA MET A 348 1.63 3.70 -24.63
C MET A 348 0.79 2.44 -24.35
N TRP A 349 -0.07 2.51 -23.34
CA TRP A 349 -0.96 1.40 -22.99
C TRP A 349 -1.99 1.09 -24.07
N ARG A 350 -2.44 2.11 -24.83
CA ARG A 350 -3.32 1.92 -25.99
C ARG A 350 -2.59 1.21 -27.12
N ASP A 351 -1.35 1.57 -27.40
CA ASP A 351 -0.53 0.90 -28.43
C ASP A 351 -0.17 -0.53 -28.04
N ILE A 352 0.17 -0.77 -26.76
CA ILE A 352 0.39 -2.12 -26.22
C ILE A 352 -0.82 -3.01 -26.43
N ILE A 353 -2.02 -2.53 -26.08
CA ILE A 353 -3.24 -3.31 -26.28
C ILE A 353 -3.63 -3.45 -27.74
N ALA A 354 -3.36 -2.46 -28.60
CA ALA A 354 -3.54 -2.60 -30.03
C ALA A 354 -2.66 -3.72 -30.61
N ASP A 355 -1.38 -3.80 -30.20
CA ASP A 355 -0.47 -4.89 -30.58
C ASP A 355 -0.96 -6.26 -30.07
N ALA A 356 -1.45 -6.34 -28.83
CA ALA A 356 -2.06 -7.57 -28.30
C ALA A 356 -3.34 -7.95 -29.07
N ASN A 357 -4.19 -6.99 -29.41
CA ASN A 357 -5.43 -7.20 -30.13
C ASN A 357 -5.20 -7.67 -31.58
N ALA A 358 -4.08 -7.25 -32.20
CA ALA A 358 -3.69 -7.71 -33.53
C ALA A 358 -3.47 -9.24 -33.63
N THR A 359 -3.27 -9.92 -32.50
CA THR A 359 -3.22 -11.39 -32.45
C THR A 359 -4.59 -12.06 -32.71
N GLY A 360 -5.70 -11.32 -32.56
CA GLY A 360 -7.06 -11.87 -32.58
C GLY A 360 -7.44 -12.69 -31.35
N LEU A 361 -6.61 -12.65 -30.29
CA LEU A 361 -6.78 -13.45 -29.08
C LEU A 361 -7.17 -12.61 -27.85
N LEU A 362 -7.23 -11.29 -27.97
CA LEU A 362 -7.61 -10.39 -26.90
C LEU A 362 -9.02 -9.84 -27.15
N GLU A 363 -9.89 -9.99 -26.16
CA GLU A 363 -11.18 -9.31 -26.09
C GLU A 363 -11.17 -8.35 -24.90
N ILE A 364 -11.31 -7.05 -25.16
CA ILE A 364 -11.41 -6.04 -24.10
C ILE A 364 -12.87 -5.58 -23.95
N GLN A 365 -13.38 -5.59 -22.71
CA GLN A 365 -14.71 -5.08 -22.37
C GLN A 365 -14.60 -3.99 -21.30
N LEU A 366 -14.93 -2.76 -21.71
CA LEU A 366 -15.05 -1.61 -20.82
C LEU A 366 -16.43 -1.60 -20.13
N ASN A 367 -16.62 -0.75 -19.13
CA ASN A 367 -17.87 -0.62 -18.36
C ASN A 367 -18.38 -1.97 -17.80
N SER A 368 -17.46 -2.87 -17.46
CA SER A 368 -17.71 -4.27 -17.13
C SER A 368 -17.17 -4.59 -15.74
N LYS A 369 -17.66 -3.85 -14.73
CA LYS A 369 -17.27 -4.05 -13.33
C LYS A 369 -17.66 -5.45 -12.85
N VAL A 370 -16.68 -6.21 -12.37
CA VAL A 370 -16.89 -7.52 -11.74
C VAL A 370 -17.41 -7.31 -10.32
N GLU A 371 -18.55 -7.91 -9.98
CA GLU A 371 -19.12 -7.87 -8.62
C GLU A 371 -18.75 -9.11 -7.81
N ARG A 372 -18.64 -10.27 -8.45
CA ARG A 372 -18.15 -11.50 -7.80
C ARG A 372 -17.61 -12.51 -8.78
N LEU A 373 -16.73 -13.36 -8.29
CA LEU A 373 -16.23 -14.55 -8.96
C LEU A 373 -16.85 -15.80 -8.35
N GLU A 374 -17.21 -16.74 -9.21
CA GLU A 374 -17.76 -18.03 -8.83
C GLU A 374 -16.94 -19.14 -9.50
N ARG A 375 -16.71 -20.23 -8.75
CA ARG A 375 -16.12 -21.45 -9.27
C ARG A 375 -17.23 -22.47 -9.54
N VAL A 376 -17.41 -22.86 -10.79
CA VAL A 376 -18.43 -23.82 -11.24
C VAL A 376 -17.76 -24.83 -12.17
N ASP A 377 -17.94 -26.12 -11.90
CA ASP A 377 -17.38 -27.23 -12.69
C ASP A 377 -15.87 -27.08 -12.96
N ASP A 378 -15.09 -26.75 -11.92
CA ASP A 378 -13.65 -26.49 -12.01
C ASP A 378 -13.24 -25.37 -12.99
N MET A 379 -14.16 -24.45 -13.28
CA MET A 379 -13.91 -23.26 -14.09
C MET A 379 -14.39 -22.00 -13.36
N TRP A 380 -13.76 -20.88 -13.66
CA TRP A 380 -14.15 -19.57 -13.14
C TRP A 380 -15.26 -18.96 -14.01
N SER A 381 -16.14 -18.23 -13.33
CA SER A 381 -17.12 -17.34 -13.93
C SER A 381 -17.15 -16.01 -13.18
N ALA A 382 -17.34 -14.93 -13.93
CA ALA A 382 -17.49 -13.58 -13.41
C ALA A 382 -18.93 -13.12 -13.56
N VAL A 383 -19.49 -12.59 -12.48
CA VAL A 383 -20.78 -11.90 -12.48
C VAL A 383 -20.50 -10.41 -12.49
N LEU A 384 -20.98 -9.73 -13.52
CA LEU A 384 -20.79 -8.31 -13.70
C LEU A 384 -21.89 -7.50 -13.00
N ALA A 385 -21.63 -6.22 -12.74
CA ALA A 385 -22.56 -5.32 -12.06
C ALA A 385 -23.90 -5.14 -12.80
N ASP A 386 -23.90 -5.30 -14.13
CA ASP A 386 -25.11 -5.26 -14.96
C ASP A 386 -25.87 -6.59 -15.02
N GLY A 387 -25.42 -7.62 -14.28
CA GLY A 387 -26.02 -8.94 -14.22
C GLY A 387 -25.56 -9.91 -15.31
N ARG A 388 -24.74 -9.47 -16.28
CA ARG A 388 -24.13 -10.40 -17.25
C ARG A 388 -23.22 -11.39 -16.53
N ARG A 389 -23.18 -12.62 -17.05
CA ARG A 389 -22.30 -13.68 -16.57
C ARG A 389 -21.36 -14.11 -17.67
N LEU A 390 -20.06 -13.98 -17.41
CA LEU A 390 -19.01 -14.54 -18.25
C LEU A 390 -18.49 -15.82 -17.57
N ALA A 391 -18.28 -16.89 -18.33
CA ALA A 391 -17.95 -18.20 -17.77
C ALA A 391 -16.91 -18.92 -18.63
N LYS A 392 -16.45 -20.08 -18.12
CA LYS A 392 -15.47 -20.97 -18.77
C LYS A 392 -14.06 -20.37 -18.82
N PHE A 393 -13.62 -19.76 -17.73
CA PHE A 393 -12.22 -19.34 -17.56
C PHE A 393 -11.45 -20.38 -16.75
N GLN A 394 -10.31 -20.84 -17.25
CA GLN A 394 -9.48 -21.76 -16.48
C GLN A 394 -8.80 -21.03 -15.32
N ASP A 395 -8.30 -19.82 -15.63
CA ASP A 395 -7.54 -18.96 -14.74
C ASP A 395 -8.11 -17.53 -14.77
N VAL A 396 -7.98 -16.84 -13.63
CA VAL A 396 -8.36 -15.44 -13.46
C VAL A 396 -7.16 -14.68 -12.92
N ILE A 397 -6.77 -13.60 -13.59
CA ILE A 397 -5.81 -12.62 -13.11
C ILE A 397 -6.57 -11.43 -12.52
N LEU A 398 -6.34 -11.14 -11.25
CA LEU A 398 -6.90 -9.98 -10.54
C LEU A 398 -5.84 -8.89 -10.51
N ALA A 399 -5.94 -7.95 -11.44
CA ALA A 399 -5.07 -6.79 -11.60
C ALA A 399 -5.72 -5.51 -11.05
N ILE A 400 -6.28 -5.62 -9.85
CA ILE A 400 -7.02 -4.57 -9.13
C ILE A 400 -6.49 -4.45 -7.69
N PRO A 401 -6.87 -3.40 -6.92
CA PRO A 401 -6.49 -3.28 -5.52
C PRO A 401 -6.77 -4.56 -4.73
N ALA A 402 -5.92 -4.85 -3.73
CA ALA A 402 -6.03 -6.07 -2.93
C ALA A 402 -7.41 -6.16 -2.24
N SER A 403 -7.89 -5.07 -1.65
CA SER A 403 -9.20 -4.99 -1.02
C SER A 403 -10.35 -5.31 -1.98
N GLU A 404 -10.29 -4.82 -3.22
CA GLU A 404 -11.28 -5.14 -4.26
C GLU A 404 -11.17 -6.60 -4.71
N SER A 405 -9.95 -7.13 -4.85
CA SER A 405 -9.72 -8.55 -5.10
C SER A 405 -10.36 -9.41 -4.01
N GLY A 406 -10.14 -9.05 -2.74
CA GLY A 406 -10.72 -9.72 -1.57
C GLY A 406 -12.25 -9.65 -1.52
N ARG A 407 -12.86 -8.60 -2.08
CA ARG A 407 -14.32 -8.44 -2.16
C ARG A 407 -14.95 -9.40 -3.16
N ILE A 408 -14.30 -9.66 -4.29
CA ILE A 408 -14.88 -10.45 -5.39
C ILE A 408 -14.50 -11.94 -5.35
N VAL A 409 -13.42 -12.32 -4.68
CA VAL A 409 -13.05 -13.75 -4.52
C VAL A 409 -13.95 -14.45 -3.51
N PRO A 410 -14.36 -15.71 -3.77
CA PRO A 410 -15.30 -16.42 -2.90
C PRO A 410 -14.65 -16.99 -1.61
N ASN A 411 -13.32 -17.07 -1.55
CA ASN A 411 -12.61 -17.70 -0.44
C ASN A 411 -12.44 -16.72 0.76
N PRO A 412 -12.97 -17.05 1.96
CA PRO A 412 -12.88 -16.17 3.13
C PRO A 412 -11.45 -15.90 3.62
N TRP A 413 -10.55 -16.88 3.52
CA TRP A 413 -9.14 -16.71 3.87
C TRP A 413 -8.44 -15.74 2.91
N HIS A 414 -8.65 -15.90 1.60
CA HIS A 414 -8.09 -14.97 0.60
C HIS A 414 -8.59 -13.55 0.86
N LYS A 415 -9.90 -13.40 1.10
CA LYS A 415 -10.51 -12.12 1.47
C LYS A 415 -9.87 -11.52 2.72
N PHE A 416 -9.66 -12.32 3.76
CA PHE A 416 -9.03 -11.85 5.00
C PHE A 416 -7.62 -11.31 4.73
N VAL A 417 -6.76 -12.09 4.04
CA VAL A 417 -5.37 -11.70 3.74
C VAL A 417 -5.32 -10.44 2.87
N LEU A 418 -6.13 -10.39 1.81
CA LEU A 418 -6.13 -9.27 0.87
C LEU A 418 -6.65 -7.97 1.49
N ASN A 419 -7.56 -8.07 2.47
CA ASN A 419 -8.06 -6.92 3.23
C ASN A 419 -7.07 -6.40 4.29
N GLN A 420 -5.89 -7.02 4.44
CA GLN A 420 -4.84 -6.52 5.34
C GLN A 420 -3.98 -5.41 4.70
N ILE A 421 -4.15 -5.16 3.40
CA ILE A 421 -3.48 -4.07 2.70
C ILE A 421 -4.35 -2.84 2.79
N ASP A 422 -3.82 -1.81 3.44
CA ASP A 422 -4.54 -0.56 3.67
C ASP A 422 -4.48 0.31 2.42
N TYR A 423 -5.58 1.00 2.14
CA TYR A 423 -5.65 1.99 1.08
C TYR A 423 -6.15 3.31 1.66
N ILE A 424 -5.58 4.40 1.15
CA ILE A 424 -5.98 5.76 1.45
C ILE A 424 -6.45 6.41 0.17
N THR A 425 -7.65 6.99 0.21
CA THR A 425 -8.19 7.75 -0.90
C THR A 425 -7.80 9.22 -0.80
N THR A 426 -7.26 9.77 -1.87
CA THR A 426 -6.98 11.20 -2.05
C THR A 426 -7.71 11.71 -3.29
N PHE A 427 -7.98 13.01 -3.33
CA PHE A 427 -8.48 13.67 -4.53
C PHE A 427 -7.33 14.25 -5.32
N LEU A 428 -7.32 13.97 -6.62
CA LEU A 428 -6.43 14.57 -7.58
C LEU A 428 -7.22 15.54 -8.44
N THR A 429 -6.91 16.83 -8.33
CA THR A 429 -7.60 17.88 -9.07
C THR A 429 -6.64 18.53 -10.04
N PHE A 430 -7.00 18.53 -11.33
CA PHE A 430 -6.30 19.25 -12.39
C PHE A 430 -7.02 20.58 -12.65
N HIS A 431 -6.31 21.70 -12.54
CA HIS A 431 -6.91 23.04 -12.47
C HIS A 431 -5.93 24.17 -12.86
N THR A 432 -6.44 25.41 -12.91
CA THR A 432 -5.64 26.65 -13.07
C THR A 432 -5.74 27.59 -11.86
N ASP A 433 -6.36 27.13 -10.76
CA ASP A 433 -6.50 27.92 -9.52
C ASP A 433 -5.19 28.16 -8.78
N ALA A 434 -4.49 29.23 -9.14
CA ALA A 434 -3.26 29.62 -8.47
C ALA A 434 -3.46 30.03 -7.00
N GLU A 435 -4.60 30.61 -6.64
CA GLU A 435 -4.85 31.17 -5.30
C GLU A 435 -5.00 30.09 -4.23
N ALA A 436 -5.53 28.93 -4.61
CA ALA A 436 -5.68 27.80 -3.70
C ALA A 436 -4.33 27.18 -3.28
N THR A 437 -3.29 27.36 -4.11
CA THR A 437 -2.04 26.59 -3.98
C THR A 437 -0.79 27.46 -4.20
N VAL A 438 -0.50 27.88 -5.43
CA VAL A 438 0.79 28.45 -5.84
C VAL A 438 0.96 29.95 -5.59
N ALA A 439 -0.12 30.71 -5.39
CA ALA A 439 -0.09 32.14 -5.09
C ALA A 439 0.15 32.43 -3.60
N LYS A 440 0.18 31.40 -2.75
CA LYS A 440 0.79 31.49 -1.41
C LYS A 440 2.28 31.81 -1.62
N SER A 441 2.88 32.69 -0.82
CA SER A 441 4.25 33.23 -0.96
C SER A 441 5.41 32.21 -0.92
N HIS A 442 5.14 30.91 -1.11
CA HIS A 442 5.97 29.78 -0.68
C HIS A 442 6.35 28.82 -1.82
N PHE A 443 5.80 29.03 -3.02
CA PHE A 443 6.37 28.52 -4.28
C PHE A 443 7.54 29.38 -4.80
N ALA A 444 7.83 30.49 -4.12
CA ALA A 444 8.99 31.32 -4.38
C ALA A 444 10.18 30.75 -3.59
N PRO A 445 11.18 30.13 -4.24
CA PRO A 445 12.38 29.59 -3.59
C PRO A 445 13.13 30.72 -2.85
N ALA A 446 13.84 30.39 -1.77
CA ALA A 446 14.68 31.39 -1.09
C ALA A 446 15.88 31.88 -1.92
N ALA A 447 16.19 31.26 -3.09
CA ALA A 447 17.38 31.57 -3.91
C ALA A 447 17.14 31.59 -5.44
N GLY A 448 15.89 31.65 -5.93
CA GLY A 448 15.59 31.86 -7.36
C GLY A 448 15.56 30.62 -8.28
N SER A 449 15.83 29.40 -7.78
CA SER A 449 15.70 28.14 -8.55
C SER A 449 14.25 27.64 -8.65
N PRO A 450 13.72 27.30 -9.84
CA PRO A 450 12.30 26.96 -9.99
C PRO A 450 11.93 25.68 -9.23
N VAL A 451 11.07 25.85 -8.22
CA VAL A 451 10.38 24.75 -7.54
C VAL A 451 9.18 24.32 -8.38
N LEU A 452 9.08 23.01 -8.62
CA LEU A 452 8.02 22.40 -9.42
C LEU A 452 6.89 21.85 -8.54
N TYR A 453 7.20 21.47 -7.30
CA TYR A 453 6.26 20.88 -6.35
C TYR A 453 6.26 21.64 -5.02
N PHE A 454 5.09 21.80 -4.42
CA PHE A 454 4.94 22.36 -3.09
C PHE A 454 4.04 21.48 -2.26
N VAL A 455 4.39 21.33 -0.99
CA VAL A 455 3.65 20.51 -0.04
C VAL A 455 3.43 21.32 1.23
N ASP A 456 2.18 21.45 1.65
CA ASP A 456 1.80 22.00 2.95
C ASP A 456 1.02 20.96 3.78
N ASP A 457 0.26 21.39 4.78
CA ASP A 457 -0.53 20.49 5.62
C ASP A 457 -1.81 20.00 4.95
N ASP A 458 -2.32 20.74 3.97
CA ASP A 458 -3.62 20.46 3.35
C ASP A 458 -3.46 19.75 1.99
N ALA A 459 -2.39 20.05 1.26
CA ALA A 459 -2.23 19.61 -0.11
C ALA A 459 -0.78 19.47 -0.58
N MET A 460 -0.63 18.74 -1.67
CA MET A 460 0.54 18.77 -2.54
C MET A 460 0.15 19.28 -3.91
N THR A 461 0.86 20.28 -4.43
CA THR A 461 0.63 20.82 -5.77
C THR A 461 1.87 20.74 -6.63
N GLY A 462 1.72 20.35 -7.88
CA GLY A 462 2.76 20.43 -8.91
C GLY A 462 2.36 21.38 -10.04
N LYS A 463 3.33 22.14 -10.55
CA LYS A 463 3.20 22.93 -11.79
C LYS A 463 3.29 22.00 -13.00
N ILE A 464 2.22 21.23 -13.24
CA ILE A 464 2.24 20.09 -14.16
C ILE A 464 2.56 20.50 -15.59
N GLY A 465 2.15 21.69 -16.03
CA GLY A 465 2.55 22.20 -17.34
C GLY A 465 4.07 22.40 -17.47
N GLN A 466 4.68 23.03 -16.47
CA GLN A 466 6.14 23.23 -16.42
C GLN A 466 6.91 21.91 -16.30
N ILE A 467 6.39 20.97 -15.52
CA ILE A 467 6.96 19.62 -15.39
C ILE A 467 7.01 18.91 -16.75
N PHE A 468 6.01 19.13 -17.62
CA PHE A 468 5.93 18.57 -18.97
C PHE A 468 6.54 19.47 -20.06
N GLY A 469 7.19 20.57 -19.68
CA GLY A 469 8.03 21.37 -20.57
C GLY A 469 7.43 22.71 -21.00
N ASP A 470 6.18 23.01 -20.68
CA ASP A 470 5.57 24.32 -20.96
C ASP A 470 5.79 25.27 -19.78
N GLN A 471 6.80 26.13 -19.90
CA GLN A 471 7.22 27.05 -18.83
C GLN A 471 6.20 28.15 -18.53
N ASP A 472 5.40 28.53 -19.54
CA ASP A 472 4.40 29.59 -19.44
C ASP A 472 3.02 29.08 -19.01
N SER A 473 2.90 27.76 -18.84
CA SER A 473 1.67 27.09 -18.44
C SER A 473 1.20 27.47 -17.04
N ASP A 474 -0.10 27.74 -16.90
CA ASP A 474 -0.79 27.91 -15.62
C ASP A 474 -1.42 26.60 -15.10
N LEU A 475 -1.15 25.47 -15.76
CA LEU A 475 -1.70 24.17 -15.42
C LEU A 475 -1.09 23.63 -14.13
N LEU A 476 -1.97 23.30 -13.19
CA LEU A 476 -1.65 22.77 -11.87
C LEU A 476 -2.32 21.42 -11.67
N LEU A 477 -1.63 20.56 -10.95
CA LEU A 477 -2.17 19.32 -10.42
C LEU A 477 -2.03 19.35 -8.91
N THR A 478 -3.12 19.08 -8.19
CA THR A 478 -3.12 19.13 -6.73
C THR A 478 -3.72 17.86 -6.14
N VAL A 479 -3.05 17.33 -5.13
CA VAL A 479 -3.45 16.17 -4.34
C VAL A 479 -3.86 16.64 -2.96
N HIS A 480 -5.08 16.30 -2.54
CA HIS A 480 -5.65 16.85 -1.31
C HIS A 480 -6.74 15.94 -0.72
N GLY A 481 -7.05 16.16 0.57
CA GLY A 481 -8.09 15.41 1.29
C GLY A 481 -9.50 16.01 1.19
N ASP A 482 -9.62 17.31 0.87
CA ASP A 482 -10.91 18.00 0.79
C ASP A 482 -11.36 18.25 -0.65
N ARG A 483 -12.42 17.58 -1.09
CA ARG A 483 -12.97 17.68 -2.45
C ARG A 483 -13.26 19.12 -2.91
N ASN A 484 -13.52 20.04 -1.98
CA ASN A 484 -13.90 21.42 -2.26
C ASN A 484 -12.75 22.42 -2.10
N LEU A 485 -11.51 21.96 -1.91
CA LEU A 485 -10.34 22.83 -1.72
C LEU A 485 -10.10 23.80 -2.88
N ILE A 486 -10.35 23.33 -4.11
CA ILE A 486 -10.10 24.09 -5.35
C ILE A 486 -11.39 24.72 -5.85
N ASN A 487 -11.32 25.98 -6.29
CA ASN A 487 -12.48 26.67 -6.87
C ASN A 487 -13.00 25.93 -8.09
N SER A 488 -14.26 25.48 -8.03
CA SER A 488 -14.89 24.67 -9.06
C SER A 488 -14.91 25.32 -10.45
N SER A 489 -14.87 26.66 -10.56
CA SER A 489 -14.83 27.35 -11.86
C SER A 489 -13.47 27.25 -12.57
N LYS A 490 -12.40 26.91 -11.84
CA LYS A 490 -11.04 26.75 -12.36
C LYS A 490 -10.61 25.27 -12.43
N VAL A 491 -11.47 24.34 -12.03
CA VAL A 491 -11.24 22.89 -12.14
C VAL A 491 -11.50 22.43 -13.57
N LYS A 492 -10.53 21.72 -14.15
CA LYS A 492 -10.66 21.07 -15.46
C LYS A 492 -11.15 19.62 -15.30
N THR A 493 -10.57 18.88 -14.37
CA THR A 493 -11.03 17.53 -14.00
C THR A 493 -10.58 17.15 -12.59
N GLN A 494 -11.26 16.18 -11.99
CA GLN A 494 -10.97 15.68 -10.65
C GLN A 494 -11.20 14.16 -10.57
N TYR A 495 -10.28 13.46 -9.93
CA TYR A 495 -10.35 12.01 -9.68
C TYR A 495 -10.22 11.72 -8.19
N ALA A 496 -10.79 10.59 -7.75
CA ALA A 496 -10.56 10.03 -6.43
C ALA A 496 -9.75 8.74 -6.61
N TRP A 497 -8.52 8.73 -6.14
CA TRP A 497 -7.61 7.59 -6.28
C TRP A 497 -7.19 7.06 -4.93
N SER A 498 -6.96 5.75 -4.88
CA SER A 498 -6.61 5.07 -3.65
C SER A 498 -5.19 4.53 -3.74
N HIS A 499 -4.37 4.89 -2.76
CA HIS A 499 -2.96 4.53 -2.67
C HIS A 499 -2.74 3.63 -1.46
N HIS A 500 -1.97 2.56 -1.62
CA HIS A 500 -1.52 1.75 -0.50
C HIS A 500 -0.20 2.30 0.05
N PHE A 501 0.14 1.90 1.27
CA PHE A 501 1.49 2.11 1.78
C PHE A 501 2.30 0.84 1.54
N PHE A 502 3.61 0.96 1.63
CA PHE A 502 4.50 -0.21 1.60
C PHE A 502 5.14 -0.35 2.98
N SER A 503 4.27 -0.45 3.99
CA SER A 503 4.67 -0.68 5.38
C SER A 503 5.24 -2.08 5.56
N LEU A 504 5.92 -2.31 6.69
CA LEU A 504 6.42 -3.66 7.02
C LEU A 504 5.31 -4.71 7.06
N TRP A 505 4.11 -4.31 7.47
CA TRP A 505 2.96 -5.21 7.51
C TRP A 505 2.49 -5.56 6.10
N GLU A 506 2.30 -4.58 5.23
CA GLU A 506 1.91 -4.81 3.82
C GLU A 506 2.96 -5.63 3.07
N ILE A 507 4.26 -5.39 3.32
CA ILE A 507 5.36 -6.19 2.81
C ILE A 507 5.22 -7.65 3.26
N ALA A 508 4.93 -7.90 4.54
CA ALA A 508 4.74 -9.26 5.05
C ALA A 508 3.52 -9.94 4.40
N ILE A 509 2.40 -9.23 4.27
CA ILE A 509 1.19 -9.73 3.60
C ILE A 509 1.50 -10.10 2.15
N ALA A 510 2.06 -9.17 1.37
CA ALA A 510 2.35 -9.34 -0.05
C ALA A 510 3.43 -10.41 -0.32
N ARG A 511 4.49 -10.47 0.50
CA ARG A 511 5.64 -11.36 0.24
C ARG A 511 5.58 -12.70 0.93
N LYS A 512 4.66 -12.91 1.88
CA LYS A 512 4.62 -14.16 2.67
C LYS A 512 3.24 -14.80 2.72
N PHE A 513 2.17 -14.03 2.91
CA PHE A 513 0.82 -14.60 2.99
C PHE A 513 0.17 -14.80 1.62
N VAL A 514 0.33 -13.82 0.72
CA VAL A 514 -0.20 -13.90 -0.65
C VAL A 514 0.36 -15.11 -1.42
N PRO A 515 1.67 -15.41 -1.40
CA PRO A 515 2.21 -16.59 -2.08
C PRO A 515 1.60 -17.93 -1.61
N MET A 516 1.05 -18.00 -0.39
CA MET A 516 0.43 -19.24 0.12
C MET A 516 -0.80 -19.67 -0.66
N PHE A 517 -1.44 -18.77 -1.42
CA PHE A 517 -2.63 -19.09 -2.21
C PHE A 517 -2.60 -18.52 -3.64
N ASN A 518 -1.72 -17.57 -3.92
CA ASN A 518 -1.54 -17.05 -5.27
C ASN A 518 -1.20 -18.19 -6.24
N SER A 519 -1.81 -18.15 -7.42
CA SER A 519 -1.73 -19.17 -8.48
C SER A 519 -2.31 -20.54 -8.13
N LYS A 520 -2.79 -20.75 -6.90
CA LYS A 520 -3.51 -21.98 -6.53
C LYS A 520 -4.95 -21.89 -7.01
N ASN A 521 -5.45 -22.98 -7.59
CA ASN A 521 -6.80 -23.07 -8.16
C ASN A 521 -7.10 -22.02 -9.26
N GLY A 522 -6.06 -21.53 -9.95
CA GLY A 522 -6.20 -20.63 -11.10
C GLY A 522 -6.62 -19.21 -10.75
N VAL A 523 -6.26 -18.70 -9.56
CA VAL A 523 -6.38 -17.27 -9.22
C VAL A 523 -4.99 -16.69 -9.10
N HIS A 524 -4.69 -15.67 -9.90
CA HIS A 524 -3.39 -15.01 -9.95
C HIS A 524 -3.59 -13.54 -9.60
N LEU A 525 -2.78 -13.03 -8.68
CA LEU A 525 -2.84 -11.65 -8.21
C LEU A 525 -1.79 -10.81 -8.93
N ALA A 526 -2.17 -9.61 -9.32
CA ALA A 526 -1.29 -8.61 -9.90
C ALA A 526 -1.66 -7.20 -9.39
N GLY A 527 -0.67 -6.34 -9.24
CA GLY A 527 -0.79 -4.99 -8.71
C GLY A 527 0.55 -4.48 -8.22
N ASP A 528 0.70 -3.15 -8.18
CA ASP A 528 1.85 -2.49 -7.57
C ASP A 528 2.11 -3.00 -6.14
N TRP A 529 1.03 -3.16 -5.37
CA TRP A 529 1.00 -3.63 -3.98
C TRP A 529 1.68 -5.00 -3.72
N ILE A 530 2.01 -5.78 -4.74
CA ILE A 530 2.70 -7.06 -4.59
C ILE A 530 4.20 -6.88 -4.35
N TYR A 531 4.86 -6.03 -5.14
CA TYR A 531 6.34 -5.94 -5.13
C TYR A 531 6.87 -4.63 -4.56
N GLY A 532 6.10 -3.54 -4.66
CA GLY A 532 6.56 -2.22 -4.27
C GLY A 532 5.51 -1.14 -4.55
N VAL A 533 5.98 0.03 -5.00
CA VAL A 533 5.11 1.17 -5.33
C VAL A 533 5.53 1.72 -6.67
N GLY A 534 4.55 1.90 -7.56
CA GLY A 534 4.76 2.51 -8.86
C GLY A 534 4.55 1.55 -10.03
N HIS A 535 4.61 2.11 -11.23
CA HIS A 535 4.20 1.41 -12.44
C HIS A 535 5.18 0.31 -12.87
N ASN A 536 6.47 0.38 -12.53
CA ASN A 536 7.41 -0.71 -12.81
C ASN A 536 7.07 -1.98 -12.03
N ASP A 537 6.73 -1.85 -10.75
CA ASP A 537 6.31 -2.98 -9.91
C ASP A 537 4.95 -3.52 -10.34
N ALA A 538 4.03 -2.64 -10.75
CA ALA A 538 2.77 -3.05 -11.36
C ALA A 538 3.01 -3.90 -12.63
N ILE A 539 3.88 -3.45 -13.53
CA ILE A 539 4.23 -4.20 -14.75
C ILE A 539 4.84 -5.56 -14.39
N ARG A 540 5.80 -5.59 -13.46
CA ARG A 540 6.43 -6.83 -12.97
C ARG A 540 5.39 -7.82 -12.47
N SER A 541 4.44 -7.37 -11.65
CA SER A 541 3.36 -8.20 -11.12
C SER A 541 2.43 -8.76 -12.19
N GLY A 542 2.13 -7.95 -13.22
CA GLY A 542 1.37 -8.39 -14.38
C GLY A 542 2.07 -9.51 -15.15
N ILE A 543 3.36 -9.33 -15.41
CA ILE A 543 4.19 -10.34 -16.08
C ILE A 543 4.24 -11.62 -15.23
N ALA A 544 4.49 -11.53 -13.92
CA ALA A 544 4.54 -12.68 -13.01
C ALA A 544 3.21 -13.46 -12.96
N ALA A 545 2.08 -12.74 -12.93
CA ALA A 545 0.75 -13.35 -13.01
C ALA A 545 0.54 -14.06 -14.35
N ALA A 546 0.99 -13.48 -15.46
CA ALA A 546 0.95 -14.15 -16.77
C ALA A 546 1.83 -15.43 -16.79
N CYS A 547 3.06 -15.38 -16.25
CA CYS A 547 3.94 -16.55 -16.15
C CYS A 547 3.23 -17.72 -15.45
N THR A 548 2.59 -17.43 -14.31
CA THR A 548 1.94 -18.45 -13.48
C THR A 548 0.59 -18.91 -14.02
N ALA A 549 -0.10 -18.07 -14.80
CA ALA A 549 -1.34 -18.45 -15.48
C ALA A 549 -1.09 -19.45 -16.61
N GLY A 550 0.13 -19.58 -17.13
CA GLY A 550 0.46 -20.53 -18.20
C GLY A 550 0.78 -19.81 -19.50
N LEU A 551 2.02 -19.38 -19.60
CA LEU A 551 2.55 -18.58 -20.70
C LEU A 551 3.63 -19.38 -21.45
N SER A 552 3.58 -19.35 -22.79
CA SER A 552 4.61 -19.99 -23.62
C SER A 552 5.98 -19.35 -23.36
N LYS A 553 7.04 -20.16 -23.27
CA LYS A 553 8.41 -19.64 -23.04
C LYS A 553 8.98 -18.89 -24.24
N GLU A 554 8.45 -19.12 -25.43
CA GLU A 554 8.93 -18.50 -26.68
C GLU A 554 7.76 -17.96 -27.50
N LEU A 555 7.99 -16.79 -28.11
CA LEU A 555 7.15 -16.27 -29.19
C LEU A 555 7.60 -16.88 -30.53
N PRO A 556 6.74 -16.87 -31.57
CA PRO A 556 7.19 -17.17 -32.93
C PRO A 556 8.39 -16.28 -33.30
N SER A 557 9.42 -16.87 -33.90
CA SER A 557 10.69 -16.18 -34.21
C SER A 557 10.56 -14.96 -35.12
N SER A 558 9.41 -14.80 -35.79
CA SER A 558 9.06 -13.66 -36.64
C SER A 558 8.39 -12.50 -35.89
N ASP A 559 8.00 -12.66 -34.63
CA ASP A 559 7.34 -11.59 -33.88
C ASP A 559 8.36 -10.50 -33.51
N PRO A 560 8.15 -9.23 -33.90
CA PRO A 560 9.07 -8.14 -33.57
C PRO A 560 9.23 -7.94 -32.06
N ALA A 561 8.25 -8.36 -31.26
CA ALA A 561 8.31 -8.30 -29.80
C ALA A 561 9.17 -9.39 -29.16
N GLY A 562 9.75 -10.32 -29.95
CA GLY A 562 10.48 -11.49 -29.46
C GLY A 562 11.56 -11.16 -28.42
N GLN A 563 12.35 -10.10 -28.64
CA GLN A 563 13.38 -9.68 -27.70
C GLN A 563 12.80 -9.07 -26.42
N LEU A 564 11.79 -8.20 -26.52
CA LEU A 564 11.11 -7.59 -25.38
C LEU A 564 10.50 -8.68 -24.48
N TYR A 565 9.79 -9.61 -25.10
CA TYR A 565 9.16 -10.74 -24.43
C TYR A 565 10.19 -11.63 -23.73
N SER A 566 11.27 -11.99 -24.44
CA SER A 566 12.35 -12.83 -23.87
C SER A 566 13.01 -12.17 -22.66
N ASN A 567 13.21 -10.84 -22.70
CA ASN A 567 13.73 -10.10 -21.55
C ASN A 567 12.78 -10.21 -20.35
N PHE A 568 11.47 -10.07 -20.54
CA PHE A 568 10.49 -10.22 -19.45
C PHE A 568 10.43 -11.64 -18.89
N ILE A 569 10.51 -12.66 -19.74
CA ILE A 569 10.59 -14.06 -19.31
C ILE A 569 11.82 -14.30 -18.43
N SER A 570 12.98 -13.85 -18.92
CA SER A 570 14.25 -14.07 -18.24
C SER A 570 14.32 -13.31 -16.92
N ASP A 571 13.82 -12.08 -16.88
CA ASP A 571 13.94 -11.21 -15.72
C ASP A 571 12.90 -11.49 -14.65
N VAL A 572 11.65 -11.79 -15.05
CA VAL A 572 10.53 -11.95 -14.10
C VAL A 572 10.19 -13.42 -13.87
N CYS A 573 9.92 -14.18 -14.94
CA CYS A 573 9.48 -15.55 -14.76
C CYS A 573 10.59 -16.39 -14.09
N GLN A 574 11.86 -16.26 -14.51
CA GLN A 574 12.96 -17.06 -13.97
C GLN A 574 13.42 -16.67 -12.56
N THR A 575 13.36 -15.40 -12.18
CA THR A 575 13.76 -14.96 -10.83
C THR A 575 12.72 -15.33 -9.78
N GLU A 576 11.43 -15.28 -10.12
CA GLU A 576 10.37 -15.86 -9.30
C GLU A 576 10.61 -17.37 -9.11
N PHE A 577 11.04 -18.10 -10.15
CA PHE A 577 11.40 -19.52 -10.01
C PHE A 577 12.60 -19.78 -9.07
N ALA A 578 13.54 -18.83 -8.94
CA ALA A 578 14.75 -18.99 -8.13
C ALA A 578 14.62 -18.45 -6.69
N ALA A 579 13.79 -17.44 -6.44
CA ALA A 579 13.46 -16.99 -5.07
C ALA A 579 12.55 -18.00 -4.33
N LEU A 580 12.02 -18.99 -5.05
CA LEU A 580 11.19 -20.09 -4.58
C LEU A 580 11.99 -21.41 -4.37
N SER A 581 13.28 -21.43 -4.69
CA SER A 581 14.25 -22.52 -4.39
C SER A 581 15.20 -22.10 -3.29
#